data_AF-A0A7X0D4S1-F1
#
_entry.id   AF-A0A7X0D4S1-F1
#
_cell.length_a   1.000
_cell.length_b   1.000
_cell.length_c   1.000
_cell.angle_alpha   90.00
_cell.angle_beta   90.00
_cell.angle_gamma   90.00
#
_symmetry.space_group_name_H-M   'P 1'
#
loop_
_entity.id
_entity.type
_entity.pdbx_description
1 polymer ?
#
loop_
_entity_poly.entity_id
_entity_poly.type
_entity_poly.pdbx_seq_one_letter_code
_entity_poly.pdbx_strand_id
1 'polypeptide(L)'
;MSERTDLELLRAFEPVLRYTKGELFFPTDVEAYLRACSLWVEDGGGKERELVPAGHLTLDRLAGAEDEWPGRYKHLRFVQEATLREEARRFSSTARPGIPKSGRLAAVGVFGRIVDVLVKFSLLIRGAVPGGLTAAAVTRYREQVDSGGATYYGRVVREGGYIALQYWFFYAMNDWRSIYGGVNDHEADWEKVTVYVAETPDGGVRPVWVGASSHEYTGDDLRRSWDDPALDRQGDHPVIYVGAGSHSHQMLPGDYLIQVDPAPLRGVVRAWRNVIARLFPNSTQLDRHGIGVPFVDYARGDGVCVGPGGDREWRAVVIDDDTPWVRGFRGLWGRDTRDWFEGERAPSGPRYERDGTIRHSWSDPLAWVGLQKVAPTEEAAREDLAAHLKELDTRIDDADTEIAERRDRIRRMSAAQAVLWRDPHSQTRAREYGERIQQEEHELAGIYRERSLKADERDAHHRALESDEPIAAGPTAHLRSPHLPYATGEQRTTRFVHIWVALSTPLLITALAAMLWLHGPYTIPTMIGVVLLFAAFDSFARRRLRTFLAGLAVLALVAGAATGIILAFMADWRMTLLVPIAAVVAVLFVVNVRDLLRR
;
A
#
# COMPACT_ATOMS: atom_id res chain seq x y z
N MET A 1 41.10 -3.78 4.80
CA MET A 1 40.38 -2.49 4.70
C MET A 1 39.51 -2.39 5.94
N SER A 2 39.48 -1.24 6.63
CA SER A 2 38.58 -1.08 7.79
C SER A 2 37.14 -1.19 7.30
N GLU A 3 36.30 -1.97 7.99
CA GLU A 3 34.85 -1.95 7.75
C GLU A 3 34.35 -0.52 7.92
N ARG A 4 33.48 -0.07 7.00
CA ARG A 4 32.85 1.25 7.11
C ARG A 4 31.94 1.25 8.34
N THR A 5 32.03 2.30 9.14
CA THR A 5 31.09 2.54 10.24
C THR A 5 29.68 2.77 9.70
N ASP A 6 28.66 2.52 10.53
CA ASP A 6 27.25 2.75 10.14
C ASP A 6 27.00 4.20 9.70
N LEU A 7 27.67 5.18 10.33
CA LEU A 7 27.59 6.59 9.93
C LEU A 7 28.22 6.84 8.56
N GLU A 8 29.34 6.21 8.23
CA GLU A 8 29.97 6.32 6.90
C GLU A 8 29.10 5.69 5.82
N LEU A 9 28.43 4.58 6.10
CA LEU A 9 27.46 3.96 5.20
C LEU A 9 26.26 4.88 4.96
N LEU A 10 25.67 5.43 6.02
CA LEU A 10 24.55 6.38 5.92
C LEU A 10 24.96 7.61 5.10
N ARG A 11 26.12 8.20 5.37
CA ARG A 11 26.61 9.39 4.64
C ARG A 11 26.88 9.13 3.15
N ALA A 12 27.35 7.93 2.81
CA ALA A 12 27.66 7.58 1.42
C ALA A 12 26.42 7.51 0.53
N PHE A 13 25.24 7.21 1.09
CA PHE A 13 24.02 6.95 0.33
C PHE A 13 22.84 7.82 0.79
N GLU A 14 23.11 9.01 1.34
CA GLU A 14 22.07 9.91 1.83
C GLU A 14 21.09 10.27 0.71
N PRO A 15 19.77 10.24 0.96
CA PRO A 15 18.81 10.69 -0.02
C PRO A 15 18.85 12.21 -0.19
N VAL A 16 18.56 12.67 -1.40
CA VAL A 16 18.29 14.08 -1.71
C VAL A 16 16.78 14.26 -1.79
N LEU A 17 16.20 15.04 -0.87
CA LEU A 17 14.76 15.33 -0.85
C LEU A 17 14.47 16.60 -1.63
N ARG A 18 13.57 16.51 -2.61
CA ARG A 18 13.09 17.66 -3.40
C ARG A 18 11.65 17.98 -3.04
N TYR A 19 11.45 19.17 -2.50
CA TYR A 19 10.13 19.63 -2.07
C TYR A 19 9.42 20.39 -3.17
N THR A 20 8.10 20.47 -3.06
CA THR A 20 7.29 21.36 -3.90
C THR A 20 7.42 22.80 -3.40
N LYS A 21 7.46 23.75 -4.33
CA LYS A 21 7.53 25.17 -4.00
C LYS A 21 6.37 25.59 -3.11
N GLY A 22 6.73 26.15 -1.95
CA GLY A 22 5.76 26.58 -0.95
C GLY A 22 5.73 25.71 0.30
N GLU A 23 6.51 24.63 0.33
CA GLU A 23 6.69 23.83 1.55
C GLU A 23 7.10 24.69 2.75
N LEU A 24 6.50 24.39 3.90
CA LEU A 24 6.64 25.15 5.13
C LEU A 24 7.47 24.41 6.17
N PHE A 25 7.45 23.07 6.15
CA PHE A 25 8.11 22.23 7.14
C PHE A 25 9.16 21.34 6.49
N PHE A 26 10.36 21.33 7.09
CA PHE A 26 11.49 20.51 6.66
C PHE A 26 11.94 19.58 7.79
N PRO A 27 12.67 18.50 7.47
CA PRO A 27 13.13 17.53 8.47
C PRO A 27 13.94 18.24 9.55
N THR A 28 13.54 18.06 10.80
CA THR A 28 14.06 18.83 11.93
C THR A 28 14.52 17.95 13.07
N ASP A 29 15.37 18.52 13.91
CA ASP A 29 15.82 17.89 15.13
C ASP A 29 14.67 17.72 16.15
N VAL A 30 14.48 16.50 16.64
CA VAL A 30 13.46 16.14 17.63
C VAL A 30 13.68 16.85 18.95
N GLU A 31 14.92 17.13 19.35
CA GLU A 31 15.20 17.81 20.61
C GLU A 31 14.74 19.26 20.56
N ALA A 32 14.97 19.96 19.45
CA ALA A 32 14.43 21.29 19.19
C ALA A 32 12.90 21.32 19.22
N TYR A 33 12.25 20.33 18.62
CA TYR A 33 10.80 20.18 18.70
C TYR A 33 10.31 19.92 20.13
N LEU A 34 10.95 19.01 20.87
CA LEU A 34 10.57 18.65 22.24
C LEU A 34 10.67 19.83 23.21
N ARG A 35 11.68 20.71 23.06
CA ARG A 35 11.78 21.94 23.86
C ARG A 35 10.55 22.83 23.71
N ALA A 36 9.87 22.79 22.57
CA ALA A 36 8.66 23.54 22.31
C ALA A 36 7.37 22.77 22.69
N CYS A 37 7.46 21.49 23.07
CA CYS A 37 6.33 20.62 23.37
C CYS A 37 6.06 20.47 24.86
N SER A 38 4.79 20.30 25.20
CA SER A 38 4.33 19.78 26.49
C SER A 38 3.94 18.29 26.37
N LEU A 39 4.06 17.54 27.47
CA LEU A 39 3.66 16.12 27.55
C LEU A 39 2.34 15.99 28.30
N TRP A 40 1.41 15.23 27.72
CA TRP A 40 0.06 15.04 28.23
C TRP A 40 -0.24 13.55 28.39
N VAL A 41 -1.18 13.27 29.29
CA VAL A 41 -1.71 11.93 29.53
C VAL A 41 -3.22 11.95 29.55
N GLU A 42 -3.83 10.87 29.08
CA GLU A 42 -5.26 10.64 29.22
C GLU A 42 -5.53 9.81 30.50
N ASP A 43 -6.32 10.37 31.41
CA ASP A 43 -6.84 9.63 32.57
C ASP A 43 -8.05 8.77 32.15
N GLY A 44 -8.35 7.70 32.89
CA GLY A 44 -9.37 6.69 32.53
C GLY A 44 -10.82 7.18 32.35
N GLY A 45 -11.09 8.47 32.58
CA GLY A 45 -12.36 9.14 32.26
C GLY A 45 -12.32 10.03 31.01
N GLY A 46 -11.28 9.91 30.17
CA GLY A 46 -11.13 10.73 28.96
C GLY A 46 -10.78 12.20 29.22
N LYS A 47 -10.22 12.51 30.40
CA LYS A 47 -9.68 13.84 30.70
C LYS A 47 -8.18 13.86 30.45
N GLU A 48 -7.70 14.89 29.78
CA GLU A 48 -6.28 15.07 29.54
C GLU A 48 -5.67 15.90 30.67
N ARG A 49 -4.48 15.50 31.11
CA ARG A 49 -3.71 16.20 32.13
C ARG A 49 -2.30 16.45 31.63
N GLU A 50 -1.82 17.67 31.79
CA GLU A 50 -0.44 18.03 31.51
C GLU A 50 0.47 17.41 32.57
N LEU A 51 1.51 16.69 32.12
CA LEU A 51 2.54 16.07 32.95
C LEU A 51 3.81 16.91 32.97
N VAL A 52 4.21 17.41 31.80
CA VAL A 52 5.43 18.20 31.63
C VAL A 52 5.10 19.44 30.81
N PRO A 53 5.32 20.65 31.36
CA PRO A 53 5.08 21.87 30.63
C PRO A 53 6.09 22.09 29.49
N ALA A 54 5.66 22.86 28.49
CA ALA A 54 6.54 23.26 27.39
C ALA A 54 7.79 23.98 27.90
N GLY A 55 8.95 23.68 27.31
CA GLY A 55 10.25 24.17 27.76
C GLY A 55 10.97 23.25 28.76
N HIS A 56 10.28 22.26 29.36
CA HIS A 56 10.86 21.35 30.36
C HIS A 56 10.98 19.89 29.90
N LEU A 57 10.54 19.58 28.68
CA LEU A 57 10.59 18.24 28.12
C LEU A 57 11.94 17.98 27.41
N THR A 58 12.57 16.85 27.72
CA THR A 58 13.86 16.41 27.15
C THR A 58 13.76 14.98 26.62
N LEU A 59 14.72 14.56 25.80
CA LEU A 59 14.78 13.19 25.30
C LEU A 59 14.94 12.17 26.42
N ASP A 60 15.77 12.47 27.44
CA ASP A 60 15.96 11.58 28.59
C ASP A 60 14.66 11.37 29.37
N ARG A 61 13.87 12.45 29.54
CA ARG A 61 12.57 12.35 30.21
C ARG A 61 11.57 11.59 29.37
N LEU A 62 11.60 11.76 28.05
CA LEU A 62 10.77 11.02 27.12
C LEU A 62 11.12 9.51 27.13
N ALA A 63 12.41 9.18 27.25
CA ALA A 63 12.89 7.80 27.37
C ALA A 63 12.38 7.08 28.63
N GLY A 64 12.24 7.80 29.75
CA GLY A 64 11.70 7.26 31.00
C GLY A 64 10.16 7.28 31.10
N ALA A 65 9.45 7.72 30.05
CA ALA A 65 8.02 8.00 30.14
C ALA A 65 7.16 6.77 30.46
N GLU A 66 7.50 5.60 29.93
CA GLU A 66 6.77 4.35 30.24
C GLU A 66 7.02 3.86 31.66
N ASP A 67 8.18 4.15 32.25
CA ASP A 67 8.48 3.82 33.64
C ASP A 67 7.84 4.82 34.62
N GLU A 68 7.86 6.11 34.30
CA GLU A 68 7.29 7.18 35.14
C GLU A 68 5.75 7.15 35.14
N TRP A 69 5.13 6.78 34.00
CA TRP A 69 3.66 6.74 33.83
C TRP A 69 3.18 5.47 33.12
N PRO A 70 3.29 4.29 33.77
CA PRO A 70 2.99 3.00 33.16
C PRO A 70 1.51 2.84 32.83
N GLY A 71 1.22 2.19 31.70
CA GLY A 71 -0.13 1.81 31.27
C GLY A 71 -1.04 2.98 30.90
N ARG A 72 -0.50 4.21 30.84
CA ARG A 72 -1.25 5.40 30.46
C ARG A 72 -0.96 5.80 29.02
N TYR A 73 -2.00 6.25 28.34
CA TYR A 73 -1.89 6.78 26.99
C TYR A 73 -1.35 8.22 27.01
N LYS A 74 -0.29 8.47 26.24
CA LYS A 74 0.50 9.71 26.28
C LYS A 74 0.59 10.35 24.91
N HIS A 75 0.63 11.66 24.87
CA HIS A 75 0.84 12.42 23.65
C HIS A 75 1.53 13.75 23.92
N LEU A 76 2.25 14.25 22.92
CA LEU A 76 2.83 15.57 22.96
C LEU A 76 1.83 16.62 22.49
N ARG A 77 2.10 17.89 22.80
CA ARG A 77 1.45 19.02 22.15
C ARG A 77 2.49 20.04 21.77
N PHE A 78 2.62 20.31 20.47
CA PHE A 78 3.53 21.32 19.95
C PHE A 78 2.95 22.72 20.11
N VAL A 79 1.71 22.93 19.68
CA VAL A 79 0.99 24.19 19.81
C VAL A 79 0.20 24.22 21.11
N GLN A 80 0.51 25.19 21.97
CA GLN A 80 -0.16 25.35 23.25
C GLN A 80 -1.49 26.09 23.08
N GLU A 81 -2.53 25.65 23.79
CA GLU A 81 -3.86 26.28 23.70
C GLU A 81 -3.84 27.76 24.12
N ALA A 82 -2.97 28.10 25.07
CA ALA A 82 -2.80 29.47 25.56
C ALA A 82 -2.24 30.44 24.49
N THR A 83 -1.33 29.98 23.62
CA THR A 83 -0.66 30.85 22.63
C THR A 83 -1.24 30.73 21.22
N LEU A 84 -2.09 29.73 20.97
CA LEU A 84 -2.66 29.39 19.66
C LEU A 84 -3.19 30.60 18.88
N ARG A 85 -4.04 31.44 19.49
CA ARG A 85 -4.69 32.56 18.79
C ARG A 85 -3.70 33.65 18.39
N GLU A 86 -2.69 33.90 19.23
CA GLU A 86 -1.69 34.94 19.01
C GLU A 86 -0.69 34.52 17.92
N GLU A 87 -0.19 33.29 18.01
CA GLU A 87 0.72 32.70 17.01
C GLU A 87 0.04 32.55 15.64
N ALA A 88 -1.24 32.16 15.60
CA ALA A 88 -2.00 32.04 14.36
C ALA A 88 -2.22 33.39 13.65
N ARG A 89 -2.44 34.48 14.41
CA ARG A 89 -2.58 35.83 13.86
C ARG A 89 -1.27 36.32 13.21
N ARG A 90 -0.12 36.01 13.83
CA ARG A 90 1.21 36.35 13.29
C ARG A 90 1.50 35.67 11.94
N PHE A 91 1.00 34.46 11.73
CA PHE A 91 1.13 33.84 10.40
C PHE A 91 0.19 34.48 9.37
N SER A 92 -1.04 34.89 9.75
CA SER A 92 -1.99 35.48 8.79
C SER A 92 -1.50 36.81 8.16
N SER A 93 -0.58 37.51 8.82
CA SER A 93 0.08 38.71 8.26
C SER A 93 1.22 38.36 7.29
N THR A 94 1.62 37.10 7.19
CA THR A 94 2.65 36.59 6.28
C THR A 94 1.98 35.94 5.06
N ALA A 95 2.48 36.23 3.85
CA ALA A 95 1.88 35.69 2.63
C ALA A 95 1.84 34.15 2.64
N ARG A 96 0.65 33.57 2.44
CA ARG A 96 0.50 32.12 2.28
C ARG A 96 1.16 31.67 0.97
N PRO A 97 1.91 30.56 0.95
CA PRO A 97 2.42 29.99 -0.29
C PRO A 97 1.24 29.65 -1.21
N GLY A 98 1.20 30.33 -2.36
CA GLY A 98 0.12 30.16 -3.33
C GLY A 98 0.43 29.04 -4.31
N ILE A 99 0.21 27.78 -3.94
CA ILE A 99 0.05 26.75 -4.97
C ILE A 99 -1.38 26.88 -5.54
N PRO A 100 -1.55 27.07 -6.86
CA PRO A 100 -2.87 27.09 -7.46
C PRO A 100 -3.60 25.77 -7.18
N LYS A 101 -4.70 25.83 -6.43
CA LYS A 101 -5.60 24.70 -6.15
C LYS A 101 -6.33 24.17 -7.41
N SER A 102 -5.88 24.60 -8.61
CA SER A 102 -6.60 24.57 -9.88
C SER A 102 -6.71 23.18 -10.53
N GLY A 103 -5.99 22.16 -10.05
CA GLY A 103 -6.03 20.80 -10.61
C GLY A 103 -6.91 19.79 -9.87
N ARG A 104 -7.06 19.93 -8.54
CA ARG A 104 -7.61 18.88 -7.65
C ARG A 104 -8.99 18.38 -8.05
N LEU A 105 -9.93 19.30 -8.23
CA LEU A 105 -11.33 18.95 -8.50
C LEU A 105 -11.57 18.59 -9.98
N ALA A 106 -10.65 18.93 -10.89
CA ALA A 106 -10.69 18.54 -12.30
C ALA A 106 -10.15 17.12 -12.54
N ALA A 107 -9.21 16.66 -11.70
CA ALA A 107 -8.67 15.31 -11.72
C ALA A 107 -9.72 14.24 -11.34
N VAL A 108 -10.69 14.62 -10.52
CA VAL A 108 -11.66 13.73 -9.87
C VAL A 108 -13.04 13.84 -10.52
N GLY A 109 -13.72 12.70 -10.74
CA GLY A 109 -15.10 12.71 -11.25
C GLY A 109 -16.14 13.16 -10.23
N VAL A 110 -17.36 13.50 -10.68
CA VAL A 110 -18.48 13.93 -9.80
C VAL A 110 -18.61 13.06 -8.54
N PHE A 111 -18.54 11.74 -8.69
CA PHE A 111 -18.67 10.81 -7.56
C PHE A 111 -17.58 11.04 -6.49
N GLY A 112 -16.30 11.11 -6.89
CA GLY A 112 -15.21 11.38 -5.95
C GLY A 112 -15.33 12.75 -5.27
N ARG A 113 -15.94 13.74 -5.94
CA ARG A 113 -16.23 15.05 -5.32
C ARG A 113 -17.34 14.96 -4.26
N ILE A 114 -18.35 14.11 -4.44
CA ILE A 114 -19.37 13.86 -3.39
C ILE A 114 -18.70 13.24 -2.16
N VAL A 115 -17.83 12.26 -2.35
CA VAL A 115 -17.13 11.63 -1.22
C VAL A 115 -16.19 12.64 -0.52
N ASP A 116 -15.51 13.55 -1.24
CA ASP A 116 -14.74 14.67 -0.64
C ASP A 116 -15.62 15.58 0.24
N VAL A 117 -16.84 15.90 -0.21
CA VAL A 117 -17.79 16.68 0.60
C VAL A 117 -18.23 15.91 1.84
N LEU A 118 -18.52 14.62 1.73
CA LEU A 118 -18.91 13.79 2.88
C LEU A 118 -17.79 13.66 3.90
N VAL A 119 -16.53 13.53 3.47
CA VAL A 119 -15.37 13.50 4.37
C VAL A 119 -15.14 14.86 5.04
N LYS A 120 -15.34 15.97 4.32
CA LYS A 120 -15.29 17.31 4.96
C LYS A 120 -16.42 17.49 5.98
N PHE A 121 -17.60 16.95 5.71
CA PHE A 121 -18.71 16.99 6.64
C PHE A 121 -18.47 16.11 7.87
N SER A 122 -17.79 14.96 7.69
CA SER A 122 -17.46 14.06 8.80
C SER A 122 -16.53 14.70 9.84
N LEU A 123 -15.69 15.68 9.44
CA LEU A 123 -14.87 16.48 10.36
C LEU A 123 -15.67 17.21 11.43
N LEU A 124 -16.94 17.52 11.19
CA LEU A 124 -17.82 18.12 12.21
C LEU A 124 -18.12 17.16 13.37
N ILE A 125 -17.98 15.85 13.14
CA ILE A 125 -18.40 14.80 14.06
C ILE A 125 -17.19 14.06 14.64
N ARG A 126 -16.09 13.88 13.88
CA ARG A 126 -15.01 12.95 14.23
C ARG A 126 -13.85 13.50 15.08
N GLY A 127 -13.90 14.75 15.53
CA GLY A 127 -12.75 15.41 16.14
C GLY A 127 -11.79 15.93 15.06
N ALA A 128 -11.28 17.15 15.24
CA ALA A 128 -10.41 17.79 14.26
C ALA A 128 -9.42 18.73 14.95
N VAL A 129 -8.29 19.03 14.30
CA VAL A 129 -7.36 20.04 14.78
C VAL A 129 -8.06 21.41 14.89
N PRO A 130 -7.85 22.16 15.98
CA PRO A 130 -8.42 23.48 16.15
C PRO A 130 -8.10 24.43 14.99
N GLY A 131 -9.06 25.28 14.62
CA GLY A 131 -8.84 26.32 13.62
C GLY A 131 -7.67 27.23 14.01
N GLY A 132 -6.70 27.38 13.11
CA GLY A 132 -5.49 28.17 13.35
C GLY A 132 -4.28 27.38 13.89
N LEU A 133 -4.43 26.08 14.21
CA LEU A 133 -3.33 25.26 14.71
C LEU A 133 -2.15 25.21 13.72
N THR A 134 -2.40 24.92 12.44
CA THR A 134 -1.36 24.96 11.39
C THR A 134 -0.65 26.31 11.34
N ALA A 135 -1.42 27.41 11.40
CA ALA A 135 -0.86 28.76 11.36
C ALA A 135 0.07 29.04 12.56
N ALA A 136 -0.34 28.60 13.75
CA ALA A 136 0.49 28.70 14.95
C ALA A 136 1.74 27.79 14.86
N ALA A 137 1.58 26.56 14.37
CA ALA A 137 2.68 25.62 14.15
C ALA A 137 3.74 26.19 13.20
N VAL A 138 3.35 26.88 12.12
CA VAL A 138 4.29 27.54 11.20
C VAL A 138 5.08 28.64 11.92
N THR A 139 4.40 29.50 12.69
CA THR A 139 5.07 30.56 13.47
C THR A 139 6.08 29.95 14.45
N ARG A 140 5.65 28.94 15.22
CA ARG A 140 6.47 28.28 16.24
C ARG A 140 7.65 27.52 15.63
N TYR A 141 7.43 26.83 14.51
CA TYR A 141 8.49 26.14 13.77
C TYR A 141 9.58 27.14 13.34
N ARG A 142 9.19 28.23 12.67
CA ARG A 142 10.14 29.25 12.19
C ARG A 142 10.88 29.98 13.30
N GLU A 143 10.21 30.26 14.42
CA GLU A 143 10.78 31.04 15.52
C GLU A 143 11.64 30.20 16.48
N GLN A 144 11.34 28.90 16.66
CA GLN A 144 11.88 28.11 17.77
C GLN A 144 12.54 26.78 17.34
N VAL A 145 12.25 26.26 16.15
CA VAL A 145 12.66 24.90 15.74
C VAL A 145 13.55 24.92 14.49
N ASP A 146 13.21 25.71 13.48
CA ASP A 146 13.98 25.80 12.24
C ASP A 146 15.35 26.42 12.50
N SER A 147 16.40 25.63 12.26
CA SER A 147 17.80 26.04 12.40
C SER A 147 18.45 26.44 11.07
N GLY A 148 17.69 26.35 9.96
CA GLY A 148 18.21 26.51 8.60
C GLY A 148 18.85 25.25 8.01
N GLY A 149 19.23 24.26 8.84
CA GLY A 149 19.66 22.94 8.39
C GLY A 149 18.49 21.94 8.30
N ALA A 150 18.82 20.65 8.12
CA ALA A 150 17.87 19.55 8.23
C ALA A 150 18.49 18.36 8.99
N THR A 151 17.68 17.61 9.74
CA THR A 151 18.14 16.43 10.50
C THR A 151 17.47 15.17 9.99
N TYR A 152 18.24 14.09 9.82
CA TYR A 152 17.70 12.74 9.66
C TYR A 152 18.19 11.82 10.79
N TYR A 153 17.40 10.79 11.08
CA TYR A 153 17.75 9.74 12.02
C TYR A 153 18.03 8.45 11.25
N GLY A 154 19.29 8.02 11.27
CA GLY A 154 19.78 6.89 10.49
C GLY A 154 19.84 5.61 11.33
N ARG A 155 19.22 4.52 10.84
CA ARG A 155 19.34 3.16 11.40
C ARG A 155 19.90 2.22 10.34
N VAL A 156 20.92 1.45 10.70
CA VAL A 156 21.54 0.45 9.81
C VAL A 156 21.17 -0.95 10.30
N VAL A 157 20.59 -1.76 9.41
CA VAL A 157 20.22 -3.16 9.70
C VAL A 157 20.84 -4.07 8.68
N ARG A 158 21.50 -5.14 9.12
CA ARG A 158 22.12 -6.15 8.25
C ARG A 158 21.28 -7.43 8.31
N GLU A 159 20.54 -7.74 7.25
CA GLU A 159 19.56 -8.83 7.23
C GLU A 159 19.31 -9.34 5.81
N GLY A 160 19.15 -10.66 5.65
CA GLY A 160 18.83 -11.29 4.35
C GLY A 160 19.87 -11.04 3.25
N GLY A 161 21.14 -10.85 3.64
CA GLY A 161 22.23 -10.49 2.72
C GLY A 161 22.20 -9.03 2.23
N TYR A 162 21.30 -8.21 2.78
CA TYR A 162 21.27 -6.77 2.56
C TYR A 162 21.81 -6.01 3.76
N ILE A 163 22.30 -4.80 3.51
CA ILE A 163 22.48 -3.75 4.51
C ILE A 163 21.41 -2.69 4.21
N ALA A 164 20.37 -2.64 5.04
CA ALA A 164 19.28 -1.67 4.96
C ALA A 164 19.64 -0.39 5.70
N LEU A 165 19.84 0.70 4.96
CA LEU A 165 20.12 2.04 5.46
C LEU A 165 18.79 2.81 5.56
N GLN A 166 18.20 2.86 6.75
CA GLN A 166 16.94 3.55 7.00
C GLN A 166 17.20 5.01 7.40
N TYR A 167 16.65 5.95 6.64
CA TYR A 167 16.66 7.38 6.91
C TYR A 167 15.28 7.81 7.35
N TRP A 168 15.14 8.18 8.62
CA TRP A 168 13.90 8.67 9.21
C TRP A 168 13.90 10.19 9.27
N PHE A 169 12.80 10.80 8.82
CA PHE A 169 12.61 12.25 8.76
C PHE A 169 11.48 12.66 9.70
N PHE A 170 11.77 13.61 10.56
CA PHE A 170 10.80 14.17 11.50
C PHE A 170 10.37 15.57 11.05
N TYR A 171 9.08 15.79 10.89
CA TYR A 171 8.50 17.10 10.58
C TYR A 171 7.68 17.60 11.76
N ALA A 172 7.69 18.90 12.02
CA ALA A 172 6.95 19.46 13.17
C ALA A 172 5.43 19.42 12.99
N MET A 173 4.94 19.38 11.74
CA MET A 173 3.52 19.45 11.41
C MET A 173 3.30 18.87 10.01
N ASN A 174 2.23 18.11 9.83
CA ASN A 174 1.61 17.77 8.55
C ASN A 174 0.44 18.73 8.30
N ASP A 175 0.49 19.52 7.23
CA ASP A 175 -0.50 20.55 6.90
C ASP A 175 -1.22 20.30 5.56
N TRP A 176 -1.28 19.02 5.18
CA TRP A 176 -1.80 18.57 3.89
C TRP A 176 -3.21 19.09 3.62
N ARG A 177 -4.12 19.06 4.60
CA ARG A 177 -5.51 19.54 4.45
C ARG A 177 -5.58 21.07 4.40
N SER A 178 -4.95 21.75 5.34
CA SER A 178 -5.10 23.20 5.53
C SER A 178 -4.45 24.01 4.40
N ILE A 179 -3.27 23.61 3.94
CA ILE A 179 -2.52 24.33 2.90
C ILE A 179 -2.78 23.74 1.52
N TYR A 180 -2.69 22.40 1.38
CA TYR A 180 -2.65 21.73 0.08
C TYR A 180 -3.98 21.07 -0.34
N GLY A 181 -4.98 21.03 0.55
CA GLY A 181 -6.31 20.47 0.26
C GLY A 181 -6.37 18.95 0.25
N GLY A 182 -5.43 18.31 0.95
CA GLY A 182 -5.38 16.89 1.29
C GLY A 182 -6.39 16.48 2.37
N VAL A 183 -6.10 15.34 3.01
CA VAL A 183 -7.06 14.64 3.88
C VAL A 183 -7.04 15.19 5.31
N ASN A 184 -5.85 15.46 5.83
CA ASN A 184 -5.60 15.66 7.25
C ASN A 184 -4.60 16.77 7.53
N ASP A 185 -4.64 17.23 8.78
CA ASP A 185 -3.59 18.02 9.40
C ASP A 185 -3.28 17.35 10.76
N HIS A 186 -2.02 17.26 11.15
CA HIS A 186 -1.64 16.82 12.49
C HIS A 186 -0.26 17.35 12.90
N GLU A 187 -0.07 17.54 14.20
CA GLU A 187 1.25 17.83 14.76
C GLU A 187 2.15 16.60 14.63
N ALA A 188 3.43 16.85 14.41
CA ALA A 188 4.45 15.84 14.10
C ALA A 188 4.17 15.03 12.83
N ASP A 189 5.24 14.66 12.13
CA ASP A 189 5.19 13.66 11.09
C ASP A 189 6.48 12.82 11.09
N TRP A 190 6.36 11.53 10.82
CA TRP A 190 7.50 10.61 10.74
C TRP A 190 7.44 9.83 9.43
N GLU A 191 8.38 10.12 8.56
CA GLU A 191 8.49 9.48 7.25
C GLU A 191 9.84 8.82 7.08
N LYS A 192 9.99 7.93 6.09
CA LYS A 192 11.26 7.22 5.86
C LYS A 192 11.58 6.96 4.39
N VAL A 193 12.87 6.88 4.14
CA VAL A 193 13.45 6.29 2.94
C VAL A 193 14.44 5.22 3.38
N THR A 194 14.46 4.07 2.71
CA THR A 194 15.45 3.02 2.94
C THR A 194 16.24 2.78 1.67
N VAL A 195 17.56 2.89 1.75
CA VAL A 195 18.47 2.43 0.70
C VAL A 195 18.99 1.05 1.08
N TYR A 196 18.75 0.07 0.23
CA TYR A 196 19.27 -1.28 0.41
C TYR A 196 20.55 -1.39 -0.38
N VAL A 197 21.64 -1.72 0.31
CA VAL A 197 22.93 -1.98 -0.32
C VAL A 197 23.28 -3.45 -0.18
N ALA A 198 23.99 -3.99 -1.17
CA ALA A 198 24.55 -5.33 -1.15
C ALA A 198 26.08 -5.24 -1.21
N GLU A 199 26.75 -6.20 -0.61
CA GLU A 199 28.20 -6.33 -0.72
C GLU A 199 28.58 -6.71 -2.15
N THR A 200 29.70 -6.15 -2.63
CA THR A 200 30.25 -6.46 -3.94
C THR A 200 31.39 -7.49 -3.82
N PRO A 201 31.69 -8.26 -4.87
CA PRO A 201 32.75 -9.29 -4.81
C PRO A 201 34.14 -8.77 -4.44
N ASP A 202 34.41 -7.49 -4.68
CA ASP A 202 35.64 -6.77 -4.33
C ASP A 202 35.66 -6.25 -2.88
N GLY A 203 34.65 -6.58 -2.07
CA GLY A 203 34.54 -6.17 -0.66
C GLY A 203 34.03 -4.74 -0.45
N GLY A 204 33.46 -4.14 -1.49
CA GLY A 204 32.73 -2.87 -1.42
C GLY A 204 31.25 -3.06 -1.11
N VAL A 205 30.49 -1.97 -1.17
CA VAL A 205 29.03 -1.98 -1.08
C VAL A 205 28.46 -1.16 -2.22
N ARG A 206 27.35 -1.62 -2.79
CA ARG A 206 26.60 -0.89 -3.82
C ARG A 206 25.11 -0.87 -3.52
N PRO A 207 24.39 0.22 -3.84
CA PRO A 207 22.95 0.26 -3.73
C PRO A 207 22.30 -0.64 -4.78
N VAL A 208 21.22 -1.32 -4.39
CA VAL A 208 20.47 -2.27 -5.22
C VAL A 208 18.99 -1.93 -5.28
N TRP A 209 18.42 -1.42 -4.19
CA TRP A 209 17.03 -1.00 -4.12
C TRP A 209 16.87 0.26 -3.29
N VAL A 210 15.85 1.05 -3.61
CA VAL A 210 15.39 2.16 -2.77
C VAL A 210 13.90 1.94 -2.47
N GLY A 211 13.52 2.07 -1.21
CA GLY A 211 12.13 2.06 -0.76
C GLY A 211 11.76 3.39 -0.13
N ALA A 212 10.59 3.92 -0.44
CA ALA A 212 10.09 5.20 0.08
C ALA A 212 8.73 4.99 0.76
N SER A 213 8.53 5.57 1.95
CA SER A 213 7.20 5.58 2.58
C SER A 213 6.26 6.51 1.84
N SER A 214 5.08 6.02 1.50
CA SER A 214 4.01 6.80 0.90
C SER A 214 2.71 6.36 1.55
N HIS A 215 2.18 7.17 2.47
CA HIS A 215 0.93 6.87 3.17
C HIS A 215 0.90 5.43 3.74
N GLU A 216 -0.19 4.70 3.49
CA GLU A 216 -0.43 3.32 3.95
C GLU A 216 -0.03 2.26 2.91
N TYR A 217 0.68 2.64 1.85
CA TYR A 217 1.11 1.68 0.82
C TYR A 217 2.16 0.71 1.40
N THR A 218 2.19 -0.51 0.87
CA THR A 218 3.15 -1.56 1.25
C THR A 218 3.44 -2.48 0.07
N GLY A 219 4.55 -3.20 0.13
CA GLY A 219 4.91 -4.26 -0.82
C GLY A 219 5.68 -3.77 -2.04
N ASP A 220 5.59 -4.54 -3.12
CA ASP A 220 6.52 -4.43 -4.26
C ASP A 220 6.50 -3.07 -4.95
N ASP A 221 5.33 -2.46 -5.07
CA ASP A 221 5.15 -1.20 -5.80
C ASP A 221 5.78 0.02 -5.06
N LEU A 222 6.24 -0.13 -3.81
CA LEU A 222 6.94 0.92 -3.04
C LEU A 222 8.45 0.99 -3.28
N ARG A 223 9.07 -0.05 -3.86
CA ARG A 223 10.50 -0.05 -4.13
C ARG A 223 10.81 0.17 -5.61
N ARG A 224 11.97 0.76 -5.86
CA ARG A 224 12.57 0.88 -7.19
C ARG A 224 13.94 0.23 -7.18
N SER A 225 14.26 -0.47 -8.26
CA SER A 225 15.62 -0.97 -8.47
C SER A 225 16.56 0.23 -8.62
N TRP A 226 17.78 0.11 -8.11
CA TRP A 226 18.80 1.12 -8.36
C TRP A 226 19.07 1.29 -9.86
N ASP A 227 18.90 0.23 -10.65
CA ASP A 227 19.10 0.23 -12.10
C ASP A 227 17.85 0.66 -12.88
N ASP A 228 16.77 1.08 -12.21
CA ASP A 228 15.61 1.67 -12.87
C ASP A 228 16.02 2.99 -13.56
N PRO A 229 15.90 3.11 -14.89
CA PRO A 229 16.26 4.33 -15.62
C PRO A 229 15.39 5.53 -15.25
N ALA A 230 14.22 5.31 -14.65
CA ALA A 230 13.35 6.38 -14.17
C ALA A 230 13.72 6.88 -12.76
N LEU A 231 14.57 6.16 -12.01
CA LEU A 231 15.03 6.59 -10.69
C LEU A 231 16.10 7.69 -10.83
N ASP A 232 15.72 8.90 -10.43
CA ASP A 232 16.63 10.04 -10.39
C ASP A 232 17.68 9.87 -9.29
N ARG A 233 18.95 10.15 -9.63
CA ARG A 233 20.12 9.97 -8.76
C ARG A 233 21.09 11.13 -8.92
N GLN A 234 21.78 11.48 -7.84
CA GLN A 234 22.91 12.41 -7.83
C GLN A 234 24.14 11.66 -7.30
N GLY A 235 24.92 11.07 -8.21
CA GLY A 235 25.94 10.09 -7.81
C GLY A 235 25.28 8.89 -7.13
N ASP A 236 25.73 8.55 -5.92
CA ASP A 236 25.20 7.46 -5.10
C ASP A 236 24.01 7.89 -4.19
N HIS A 237 23.48 9.10 -4.40
CA HIS A 237 22.36 9.64 -3.63
C HIS A 237 21.05 9.53 -4.40
N PRO A 238 20.04 8.78 -3.92
CA PRO A 238 18.74 8.73 -4.59
C PRO A 238 18.00 10.07 -4.41
N VAL A 239 17.34 10.53 -5.47
CA VAL A 239 16.50 11.73 -5.42
C VAL A 239 15.06 11.31 -5.14
N ILE A 240 14.49 11.88 -4.08
CA ILE A 240 13.14 11.56 -3.62
C ILE A 240 12.30 12.84 -3.62
N TYR A 241 11.11 12.76 -4.18
CA TYR A 241 10.19 13.88 -4.31
C TYR A 241 9.19 13.85 -3.17
N VAL A 242 9.18 14.89 -2.34
CA VAL A 242 8.35 14.93 -1.13
C VAL A 242 7.00 15.58 -1.44
N GLY A 243 5.94 14.90 -1.02
CA GLY A 243 4.56 15.33 -1.09
C GLY A 243 4.30 16.55 -0.22
N ALA A 244 3.77 17.61 -0.82
CA ALA A 244 3.62 18.89 -0.15
C ALA A 244 2.64 18.81 1.04
N GLY A 245 3.16 19.11 2.23
CA GLY A 245 2.45 19.05 3.51
C GLY A 245 2.09 17.64 4.02
N SER A 246 1.95 16.64 3.13
CA SER A 246 1.74 15.23 3.51
C SER A 246 3.04 14.53 3.91
N HIS A 247 4.17 15.05 3.43
CA HIS A 247 5.53 14.49 3.53
C HIS A 247 5.71 13.09 2.93
N SER A 248 4.72 12.58 2.20
CA SER A 248 4.85 11.29 1.52
C SER A 248 6.00 11.31 0.52
N HIS A 249 6.71 10.20 0.35
CA HIS A 249 7.86 10.14 -0.53
C HIS A 249 7.52 9.46 -1.85
N GLN A 250 7.88 10.12 -2.96
CA GLN A 250 7.67 9.65 -4.31
C GLN A 250 9.01 9.49 -5.04
N MET A 251 9.14 8.41 -5.82
CA MET A 251 10.37 8.14 -6.60
C MET A 251 10.42 8.92 -7.91
N LEU A 252 9.31 9.55 -8.31
CA LEU A 252 9.21 10.34 -9.55
C LEU A 252 8.54 11.69 -9.23
N PRO A 253 8.84 12.73 -10.00
CA PRO A 253 8.19 14.02 -9.81
C PRO A 253 6.79 14.02 -10.42
N GLY A 254 5.83 14.61 -9.71
CA GLY A 254 4.52 14.95 -10.26
C GLY A 254 3.40 15.08 -9.24
N ASP A 255 2.18 15.15 -9.75
CA ASP A 255 0.96 15.18 -8.96
C ASP A 255 0.39 13.76 -8.89
N TYR A 256 0.19 13.28 -7.67
CA TYR A 256 -0.24 11.91 -7.38
C TYR A 256 -1.68 11.90 -6.90
N LEU A 257 -2.46 10.94 -7.39
CA LEU A 257 -3.81 10.70 -6.87
C LEU A 257 -3.70 9.68 -5.73
N ILE A 258 -3.96 10.13 -4.51
CA ILE A 258 -3.97 9.28 -3.33
C ILE A 258 -5.40 8.92 -3.02
N GLN A 259 -5.64 7.63 -2.78
CA GLN A 259 -6.89 7.14 -2.24
C GLN A 259 -6.63 6.67 -0.82
N VAL A 260 -7.25 7.33 0.15
CA VAL A 260 -7.15 6.92 1.56
C VAL A 260 -8.33 6.03 1.91
N ASP A 261 -8.05 4.78 2.29
CA ASP A 261 -9.03 3.84 2.81
C ASP A 261 -9.32 4.18 4.29
N PRO A 262 -10.54 4.61 4.64
CA PRO A 262 -10.84 5.05 6.00
C PRO A 262 -10.74 3.90 7.01
N ALA A 263 -10.08 4.10 8.16
CA ALA A 263 -9.84 3.07 9.19
C ALA A 263 -11.04 2.15 9.49
N PRO A 264 -12.27 2.64 9.77
CA PRO A 264 -13.43 1.79 10.06
C PRO A 264 -13.89 0.92 8.88
N LEU A 265 -13.51 1.27 7.64
CA LEU A 265 -13.89 0.55 6.43
C LEU A 265 -12.80 -0.41 5.95
N ARG A 266 -11.57 -0.35 6.49
CA ARG A 266 -10.44 -1.22 6.09
C ARG A 266 -10.80 -2.71 6.16
N GLY A 267 -11.50 -3.14 7.22
CA GLY A 267 -11.91 -4.54 7.40
C GLY A 267 -12.95 -5.01 6.36
N VAL A 268 -13.96 -4.18 6.08
CA VAL A 268 -15.00 -4.49 5.08
C VAL A 268 -14.41 -4.50 3.68
N VAL A 269 -13.57 -3.52 3.35
CA VAL A 269 -12.87 -3.46 2.06
C VAL A 269 -11.94 -4.67 1.89
N ARG A 270 -11.22 -5.08 2.94
CA ARG A 270 -10.37 -6.29 2.91
C ARG A 270 -11.19 -7.57 2.72
N ALA A 271 -12.32 -7.72 3.43
CA ALA A 271 -13.21 -8.85 3.27
C ALA A 271 -13.79 -8.90 1.85
N TRP A 272 -14.23 -7.76 1.32
CA TRP A 272 -14.73 -7.63 -0.05
C TRP A 272 -13.66 -7.95 -1.10
N ARG A 273 -12.44 -7.43 -0.94
CA ARG A 273 -11.27 -7.77 -1.77
C ARG A 273 -10.99 -9.27 -1.75
N ASN A 274 -10.98 -9.89 -0.57
CA ASN A 274 -10.75 -11.32 -0.42
C ASN A 274 -11.85 -12.19 -1.07
N VAL A 275 -13.07 -11.68 -1.17
CA VAL A 275 -14.18 -12.34 -1.87
C VAL A 275 -14.04 -12.17 -3.38
N ILE A 276 -13.75 -10.95 -3.86
CA ILE A 276 -13.52 -10.70 -5.29
C ILE A 276 -12.32 -11.49 -5.82
N ALA A 277 -11.19 -11.48 -5.11
CA ALA A 277 -10.00 -12.22 -5.51
C ALA A 277 -10.24 -13.74 -5.59
N ARG A 278 -11.13 -14.28 -4.75
CA ARG A 278 -11.54 -15.69 -4.82
C ARG A 278 -12.49 -15.99 -5.99
N LEU A 279 -13.39 -15.07 -6.30
CA LEU A 279 -14.38 -15.25 -7.37
C LEU A 279 -13.82 -14.93 -8.76
N PHE A 280 -12.81 -14.07 -8.85
CA PHE A 280 -12.19 -13.62 -10.09
C PHE A 280 -10.64 -13.59 -9.98
N PRO A 281 -9.98 -14.77 -9.95
CA PRO A 281 -8.52 -14.86 -9.75
C PRO A 281 -7.67 -14.10 -10.79
N ASN A 282 -8.23 -13.87 -11.98
CA ASN A 282 -7.55 -13.25 -13.11
C ASN A 282 -7.97 -11.80 -13.39
N SER A 283 -8.80 -11.17 -12.55
CA SER A 283 -9.20 -9.76 -12.73
C SER A 283 -8.37 -8.82 -11.86
N THR A 284 -7.06 -8.80 -12.06
CA THR A 284 -6.10 -7.92 -11.35
C THR A 284 -6.28 -6.43 -11.66
N GLN A 285 -7.20 -6.07 -12.58
CA GLN A 285 -7.54 -4.67 -12.89
C GLN A 285 -8.63 -4.06 -11.99
N LEU A 286 -9.44 -4.88 -11.31
CA LEU A 286 -10.50 -4.38 -10.41
C LEU A 286 -10.02 -4.12 -8.97
N ASP A 287 -8.81 -4.55 -8.63
CA ASP A 287 -8.29 -4.58 -7.24
C ASP A 287 -7.83 -3.21 -6.68
N ARG A 288 -7.74 -2.18 -7.52
CA ARG A 288 -6.76 -1.11 -7.26
C ARG A 288 -7.30 0.30 -7.15
N HIS A 289 -8.58 0.51 -7.49
CA HIS A 289 -9.28 1.73 -7.12
C HIS A 289 -10.12 1.40 -5.89
N GLY A 290 -9.61 1.73 -4.70
CA GLY A 290 -10.45 1.73 -3.51
C GLY A 290 -11.69 2.62 -3.73
N ILE A 291 -12.72 2.42 -2.91
CA ILE A 291 -13.84 3.38 -2.78
C ILE A 291 -13.34 4.59 -1.94
N GLY A 292 -12.14 5.08 -2.24
CA GLY A 292 -11.45 6.11 -1.49
C GLY A 292 -11.69 7.49 -2.07
N VAL A 293 -11.73 8.51 -1.21
CA VAL A 293 -11.74 9.91 -1.66
C VAL A 293 -10.40 10.20 -2.32
N PRO A 294 -10.39 10.67 -3.58
CA PRO A 294 -9.15 11.04 -4.24
C PRO A 294 -8.65 12.40 -3.78
N PHE A 295 -7.47 12.40 -3.15
CA PHE A 295 -6.72 13.60 -2.81
C PHE A 295 -5.51 13.72 -3.74
N VAL A 296 -5.03 14.94 -3.93
CA VAL A 296 -3.82 15.18 -4.72
C VAL A 296 -2.67 15.40 -3.76
N ASP A 297 -1.62 14.63 -3.98
CA ASP A 297 -0.33 14.83 -3.34
C ASP A 297 0.65 15.43 -4.34
N TYR A 298 1.30 16.55 -3.97
CA TYR A 298 2.12 17.34 -4.88
C TYR A 298 3.59 17.07 -4.58
N ALA A 299 4.22 16.20 -5.37
CA ALA A 299 5.63 15.84 -5.25
C ALA A 299 6.39 16.35 -6.48
N ARG A 300 6.41 17.67 -6.70
CA ARG A 300 6.90 18.29 -7.94
C ARG A 300 8.40 18.51 -7.97
N GLY A 301 9.01 18.72 -6.81
CA GLY A 301 10.46 18.96 -6.67
C GLY A 301 10.95 20.30 -7.24
N ASP A 302 10.08 21.31 -7.33
CA ASP A 302 10.37 22.65 -7.85
C ASP A 302 10.66 23.69 -6.74
N GLY A 303 10.81 23.23 -5.49
CA GLY A 303 11.10 24.02 -4.30
C GLY A 303 12.47 23.73 -3.70
N VAL A 304 12.54 23.77 -2.36
CA VAL A 304 13.78 23.56 -1.58
C VAL A 304 14.32 22.15 -1.80
N CYS A 305 15.64 22.04 -1.91
CA CYS A 305 16.38 20.79 -1.97
C CYS A 305 17.07 20.54 -0.62
N VAL A 306 16.86 19.37 0.00
CA VAL A 306 17.50 18.97 1.26
C VAL A 306 18.40 17.77 1.00
N GLY A 307 19.64 17.86 1.47
CA GLY A 307 20.64 16.79 1.38
C GLY A 307 21.94 17.23 0.71
N PRO A 308 22.78 16.28 0.28
CA PRO A 308 24.10 16.58 -0.28
C PRO A 308 24.02 17.57 -1.45
N GLY A 309 24.67 18.73 -1.32
CA GLY A 309 24.68 19.78 -2.35
C GLY A 309 23.33 20.53 -2.53
N GLY A 310 22.38 20.38 -1.61
CA GLY A 310 21.09 21.07 -1.61
C GLY A 310 21.12 22.45 -0.94
N ASP A 311 19.94 23.06 -0.80
CA ASP A 311 19.74 24.33 -0.09
C ASP A 311 19.88 24.17 1.43
N ARG A 312 19.58 22.97 1.96
CA ARG A 312 19.75 22.60 3.37
C ARG A 312 20.58 21.33 3.46
N GLU A 313 21.66 21.37 4.23
CA GLU A 313 22.52 20.21 4.45
C GLU A 313 22.00 19.30 5.57
N TRP A 314 22.35 18.02 5.48
CA TRP A 314 22.00 17.03 6.49
C TRP A 314 22.87 17.11 7.74
N ARG A 315 22.19 16.99 8.89
CA ARG A 315 22.77 16.54 10.14
C ARG A 315 22.31 15.11 10.41
N ALA A 316 23.26 14.18 10.40
CA ALA A 316 23.02 12.78 10.70
C ALA A 316 22.96 12.52 12.20
N VAL A 317 21.93 11.79 12.66
CA VAL A 317 21.84 11.24 14.02
C VAL A 317 21.66 9.73 13.90
N VAL A 318 22.62 8.94 14.40
CA VAL A 318 22.52 7.48 14.37
C VAL A 318 21.59 7.01 15.49
N ILE A 319 20.64 6.14 15.15
CA ILE A 319 19.70 5.51 16.08
C ILE A 319 19.62 3.99 15.83
N ASP A 320 19.21 3.27 16.85
CA ASP A 320 19.08 1.81 16.87
C ASP A 320 17.94 1.37 17.81
N ASP A 321 17.86 0.07 18.07
CA ASP A 321 16.82 -0.53 18.92
C ASP A 321 16.98 -0.20 20.42
N ASP A 322 18.17 0.27 20.81
CA ASP A 322 18.56 0.58 22.19
C ASP A 322 18.62 2.08 22.48
N THR A 323 18.44 2.92 21.46
CA THR A 323 18.34 4.36 21.60
C THR A 323 17.20 4.71 22.58
N PRO A 324 17.50 5.36 23.73
CA PRO A 324 16.58 5.41 24.86
C PRO A 324 15.20 5.98 24.54
N TRP A 325 15.12 7.11 23.85
CA TRP A 325 13.84 7.76 23.53
C TRP A 325 13.07 7.04 22.42
N VAL A 326 13.77 6.33 21.50
CA VAL A 326 13.16 5.53 20.44
C VAL A 326 12.45 4.31 21.03
N ARG A 327 13.10 3.67 22.01
CA ARG A 327 12.55 2.52 22.72
C ARG A 327 11.54 2.91 23.79
N GLY A 328 11.84 3.97 24.54
CA GLY A 328 11.18 4.34 25.79
C GLY A 328 9.90 5.15 25.65
N PHE A 329 9.56 5.66 24.46
CA PHE A 329 8.33 6.41 24.26
C PHE A 329 7.44 5.81 23.18
N ARG A 330 6.26 5.33 23.60
CA ARG A 330 5.24 4.70 22.74
C ARG A 330 4.07 5.63 22.40
N GLY A 331 4.03 6.82 23.00
CA GLY A 331 2.97 7.79 22.82
C GLY A 331 3.05 8.54 21.47
N LEU A 332 2.05 9.40 21.24
CA LEU A 332 2.04 10.24 20.04
C LEU A 332 3.00 11.40 20.17
N TRP A 333 3.64 11.75 19.05
CA TRP A 333 4.56 12.88 18.93
C TRP A 333 3.86 14.22 18.71
N GLY A 334 2.54 14.25 18.78
CA GLY A 334 1.71 15.44 18.67
C GLY A 334 0.31 15.19 19.23
N ARG A 335 -0.57 16.18 19.11
CA ARG A 335 -1.90 16.15 19.72
C ARG A 335 -2.73 14.92 19.34
N ASP A 336 -3.33 14.26 20.34
CA ASP A 336 -4.41 13.30 20.10
C ASP A 336 -5.74 14.06 19.91
N THR A 337 -6.27 14.05 18.69
CA THR A 337 -7.57 14.64 18.35
C THR A 337 -8.75 13.71 18.62
N ARG A 338 -8.47 12.45 18.99
CA ARG A 338 -9.43 11.34 19.09
C ARG A 338 -10.15 11.06 17.77
N ASP A 339 -9.51 11.40 16.65
CA ASP A 339 -10.04 11.06 15.33
C ASP A 339 -10.00 9.55 15.12
N TRP A 340 -11.19 8.94 15.13
CA TRP A 340 -11.41 7.51 14.89
C TRP A 340 -11.12 7.08 13.45
N PHE A 341 -10.90 8.04 12.54
CA PHE A 341 -10.35 7.77 11.21
C PHE A 341 -8.83 7.85 11.15
N GLU A 342 -8.18 8.19 12.27
CA GLU A 342 -6.74 8.36 12.46
C GLU A 342 -6.08 9.44 11.60
N GLY A 343 -6.83 10.14 10.75
CA GLY A 343 -6.32 11.12 9.82
C GLY A 343 -5.71 12.31 10.56
N GLU A 344 -6.45 12.92 11.47
CA GLU A 344 -5.98 14.11 12.22
C GLU A 344 -5.31 13.76 13.55
N ARG A 345 -4.95 12.49 13.75
CA ARG A 345 -4.27 12.01 14.93
C ARG A 345 -2.77 11.94 14.65
N ALA A 346 -1.98 12.62 15.48
CA ALA A 346 -0.54 12.63 15.36
C ALA A 346 0.05 11.20 15.32
N PRO A 347 1.20 11.00 14.66
CA PRO A 347 1.85 9.70 14.64
C PRO A 347 2.59 9.42 15.95
N SER A 348 2.87 8.14 16.18
CA SER A 348 3.89 7.72 17.16
C SER A 348 5.31 7.88 16.58
N GLY A 349 6.31 7.60 17.40
CA GLY A 349 7.72 7.68 17.01
C GLY A 349 8.11 6.73 15.87
N PRO A 350 9.38 6.74 15.42
CA PRO A 350 9.82 5.96 14.26
C PRO A 350 9.64 4.45 14.45
N ARG A 351 9.71 3.95 15.70
CA ARG A 351 9.59 2.52 16.05
C ARG A 351 8.15 2.01 16.22
N TYR A 352 7.21 2.87 16.58
CA TYR A 352 5.89 2.45 17.06
C TYR A 352 4.76 2.93 16.16
N GLU A 353 3.67 2.18 16.15
CA GLU A 353 2.38 2.62 15.60
C GLU A 353 1.58 3.42 16.63
N ARG A 354 0.48 4.04 16.20
CA ARG A 354 -0.42 4.86 17.07
C ARG A 354 -1.05 4.06 18.22
N ASP A 355 -1.08 2.74 18.14
CA ASP A 355 -1.55 1.82 19.18
C ASP A 355 -0.42 1.32 20.10
N GLY A 356 0.83 1.76 19.87
CA GLY A 356 2.01 1.36 20.63
C GLY A 356 2.61 0.01 20.23
N THR A 357 2.06 -0.67 19.22
CA THR A 357 2.69 -1.86 18.61
C THR A 357 3.93 -1.46 17.81
N ILE A 358 4.82 -2.42 17.55
CA ILE A 358 6.03 -2.15 16.76
C ILE A 358 5.64 -2.01 15.30
N ARG A 359 6.09 -0.92 14.68
CA ARG A 359 5.90 -0.63 13.26
C ARG A 359 6.47 -1.76 12.41
N HIS A 360 5.69 -2.23 11.44
CA HIS A 360 6.09 -3.34 10.57
C HIS A 360 7.45 -3.10 9.88
N SER A 361 7.69 -1.89 9.37
CA SER A 361 8.95 -1.56 8.72
C SER A 361 10.14 -1.37 9.68
N TRP A 362 9.88 -1.32 10.99
CA TRP A 362 10.93 -1.34 12.00
C TRP A 362 11.33 -2.78 12.33
N SER A 363 10.34 -3.66 12.53
CA SER A 363 10.54 -5.07 12.86
C SER A 363 11.00 -5.93 11.69
N ASP A 364 10.50 -5.65 10.49
CA ASP A 364 10.86 -6.35 9.25
C ASP A 364 11.20 -5.31 8.16
N PRO A 365 12.48 -4.92 8.06
CA PRO A 365 12.92 -3.92 7.10
C PRO A 365 12.88 -4.41 5.66
N LEU A 366 12.70 -5.69 5.38
CA LEU A 366 12.64 -6.24 4.02
C LEU A 366 11.19 -6.43 3.53
N ALA A 367 10.30 -6.95 4.37
CA ALA A 367 8.94 -7.31 3.97
C ALA A 367 8.06 -6.11 3.63
N TRP A 368 8.25 -4.96 4.29
CA TRP A 368 7.41 -3.77 4.04
C TRP A 368 7.52 -3.25 2.60
N VAL A 369 8.64 -3.51 1.93
CA VAL A 369 8.87 -3.25 0.50
C VAL A 369 8.91 -4.52 -0.34
N GLY A 370 8.64 -5.71 0.22
CA GLY A 370 8.58 -6.98 -0.51
C GLY A 370 9.93 -7.60 -0.91
N LEU A 371 11.03 -7.27 -0.22
CA LEU A 371 12.38 -7.77 -0.51
C LEU A 371 12.70 -9.15 0.10
N GLN A 372 11.89 -9.68 1.02
CA GLN A 372 12.13 -11.01 1.64
C GLN A 372 12.29 -12.16 0.62
N LYS A 373 11.73 -12.00 -0.58
CA LYS A 373 11.75 -12.99 -1.67
C LYS A 373 12.77 -12.68 -2.77
N VAL A 374 13.61 -11.68 -2.58
CA VAL A 374 14.51 -11.14 -3.60
C VAL A 374 15.94 -11.31 -3.14
N ALA A 375 16.73 -12.07 -3.89
CA ALA A 375 18.15 -12.23 -3.62
C ALA A 375 18.90 -10.88 -3.79
N PRO A 376 19.88 -10.58 -2.91
CA PRO A 376 20.60 -9.30 -2.94
C PRO A 376 21.56 -9.16 -4.13
N THR A 377 22.06 -10.27 -4.66
CA THR A 377 22.98 -10.31 -5.79
C THR A 377 22.60 -11.43 -6.77
N GLU A 378 23.14 -11.36 -7.98
CA GLU A 378 22.93 -12.41 -9.00
C GLU A 378 23.59 -13.72 -8.57
N GLU A 379 24.73 -13.65 -7.89
CA GLU A 379 25.41 -14.81 -7.31
C GLU A 379 24.52 -15.50 -6.27
N ALA A 380 23.91 -14.73 -5.36
CA ALA A 380 22.97 -15.26 -4.38
C ALA A 380 21.73 -15.86 -5.06
N ALA A 381 21.21 -15.22 -6.11
CA ALA A 381 20.07 -15.76 -6.88
C ALA A 381 20.39 -17.11 -7.54
N ARG A 382 21.62 -17.26 -8.05
CA ARG A 382 22.13 -18.51 -8.62
C ARG A 382 22.31 -19.60 -7.56
N GLU A 383 22.83 -19.24 -6.39
CA GLU A 383 22.94 -20.16 -5.25
C GLU A 383 21.57 -20.65 -4.77
N ASP A 384 20.60 -19.75 -4.63
CA ASP A 384 19.22 -20.08 -4.25
C ASP A 384 18.57 -21.02 -5.29
N LEU A 385 18.73 -20.74 -6.59
CA LEU A 385 18.20 -21.60 -7.65
C LEU A 385 18.88 -22.98 -7.65
N ALA A 386 20.20 -23.03 -7.41
CA ALA A 386 20.94 -24.29 -7.29
C ALA A 386 20.50 -25.10 -6.06
N ALA A 387 20.14 -24.45 -4.96
CA ALA A 387 19.55 -25.11 -3.80
C ALA A 387 18.16 -25.67 -4.11
N HIS A 388 17.30 -24.91 -4.80
CA HIS A 388 15.99 -25.37 -5.24
C HIS A 388 16.07 -26.57 -6.19
N LEU A 389 17.06 -26.61 -7.09
CA LEU A 389 17.32 -27.77 -7.94
C LEU A 389 17.60 -29.05 -7.14
N LYS A 390 18.40 -28.98 -6.08
CA LYS A 390 18.68 -30.14 -5.21
C LYS A 390 17.41 -30.62 -4.50
N GLU A 391 16.52 -29.70 -4.13
CA GLU A 391 15.21 -30.04 -3.56
C GLU A 391 14.31 -30.75 -4.59
N LEU A 392 14.30 -30.27 -5.84
CA LEU A 392 13.57 -30.92 -6.93
C LEU A 392 14.09 -32.33 -7.22
N ASP A 393 15.41 -32.53 -7.27
CA ASP A 393 16.01 -33.86 -7.45
C ASP A 393 15.58 -34.82 -6.35
N THR A 394 15.64 -34.38 -5.08
CA THR A 394 15.18 -35.17 -3.93
C THR A 394 13.69 -35.55 -4.07
N ARG A 395 12.85 -34.59 -4.47
CA ARG A 395 11.41 -34.85 -4.66
C ARG A 395 11.10 -35.78 -5.84
N ILE A 396 11.95 -35.80 -6.86
CA ILE A 396 11.83 -36.73 -8.00
C ILE A 396 12.20 -38.13 -7.54
N ASP A 397 13.28 -38.29 -6.78
CA ASP A 397 13.73 -39.58 -6.23
C ASP A 397 12.69 -40.17 -5.26
N ASP A 398 12.09 -39.33 -4.40
CA ASP A 398 10.99 -39.73 -3.51
C ASP A 398 9.78 -40.23 -4.32
N ALA A 399 9.41 -39.51 -5.38
CA ALA A 399 8.30 -39.91 -6.25
C ALA A 399 8.59 -41.21 -7.01
N ASP A 400 9.83 -41.40 -7.49
CA ASP A 400 10.24 -42.63 -8.17
C ASP A 400 10.21 -43.84 -7.21
N THR A 401 10.57 -43.64 -5.94
CA THR A 401 10.44 -44.64 -4.87
C THR A 401 8.97 -44.97 -4.59
N GLU A 402 8.11 -43.95 -4.41
CA GLU A 402 6.68 -44.16 -4.17
C GLU A 402 5.99 -44.86 -5.35
N ILE A 403 6.35 -44.50 -6.59
CA ILE A 403 5.87 -45.16 -7.80
C ILE A 403 6.21 -46.66 -7.78
N ALA A 404 7.43 -47.02 -7.40
CA ALA A 404 7.84 -48.42 -7.33
C ALA A 404 7.03 -49.19 -6.27
N GLU A 405 6.90 -48.64 -5.06
CA GLU A 405 6.17 -49.28 -3.96
C GLU A 405 4.68 -49.47 -4.26
N ARG A 406 4.01 -48.44 -4.78
CA ARG A 406 2.58 -48.50 -5.13
C ARG A 406 2.33 -49.44 -6.29
N ARG A 407 3.20 -49.45 -7.31
CA ARG A 407 3.11 -50.40 -8.42
C ARG A 407 3.17 -51.84 -7.92
N ASP A 408 4.06 -52.15 -6.99
CA ASP A 408 4.18 -53.49 -6.42
C ASP A 408 3.00 -53.83 -5.49
N ARG A 409 2.43 -52.86 -4.79
CA ARG A 409 1.19 -53.02 -4.03
C ARG A 409 0.00 -53.36 -4.95
N ILE A 410 -0.18 -52.62 -6.04
CA ILE A 410 -1.23 -52.87 -7.05
C ILE A 410 -1.07 -54.27 -7.63
N ARG A 411 0.15 -54.66 -8.02
CA ARG A 411 0.45 -56.00 -8.55
C ARG A 411 0.10 -57.12 -7.55
N ARG A 412 0.43 -56.95 -6.27
CA ARG A 412 0.08 -57.91 -5.21
C ARG A 412 -1.44 -58.03 -5.05
N MET A 413 -2.15 -56.90 -5.03
CA MET A 413 -3.62 -56.87 -4.93
C MET A 413 -4.28 -57.51 -6.15
N SER A 414 -3.77 -57.22 -7.36
CA SER A 414 -4.27 -57.80 -8.62
C SER A 414 -4.07 -59.32 -8.66
N ALA A 415 -2.91 -59.81 -8.22
CA ALA A 415 -2.66 -61.25 -8.11
C ALA A 415 -3.61 -61.93 -7.11
N ALA A 416 -3.86 -61.32 -5.94
CA ALA A 416 -4.82 -61.82 -4.97
C ALA A 416 -6.25 -61.82 -5.53
N GLN A 417 -6.66 -60.74 -6.21
CA GLN A 417 -7.97 -60.61 -6.84
C GLN A 417 -8.21 -61.70 -7.89
N ALA A 418 -7.21 -62.01 -8.72
CA ALA A 418 -7.31 -63.01 -9.78
C ALA A 418 -7.60 -64.42 -9.23
N VAL A 419 -7.09 -64.75 -8.04
CA VAL A 419 -7.40 -66.01 -7.34
C VAL A 419 -8.82 -65.98 -6.77
N LEU A 420 -9.18 -64.88 -6.08
CA LEU A 420 -10.51 -64.73 -5.45
C LEU A 420 -11.65 -64.78 -6.48
N TRP A 421 -11.42 -64.32 -7.71
CA TRP A 421 -12.40 -64.40 -8.80
C TRP A 421 -12.75 -65.82 -9.22
N ARG A 422 -11.86 -66.80 -9.01
CA ARG A 422 -12.09 -68.20 -9.38
C ARG A 422 -12.93 -68.96 -8.35
N ASP A 423 -13.07 -68.43 -7.14
CA ASP A 423 -13.87 -69.00 -6.08
C ASP A 423 -15.28 -68.37 -6.05
N PRO A 424 -16.36 -69.13 -6.31
CA PRO A 424 -17.73 -68.63 -6.26
C PRO A 424 -18.11 -67.95 -4.93
N HIS A 425 -17.50 -68.36 -3.82
CA HIS A 425 -17.81 -67.81 -2.50
C HIS A 425 -17.04 -66.53 -2.15
N SER A 426 -16.06 -66.12 -2.97
CA SER A 426 -15.17 -64.98 -2.71
C SER A 426 -15.39 -63.76 -3.63
N GLN A 427 -16.45 -63.77 -4.46
CA GLN A 427 -16.68 -62.73 -5.48
C GLN A 427 -16.84 -61.31 -4.90
N THR A 428 -17.50 -61.15 -3.75
CA THR A 428 -17.63 -59.84 -3.08
C THR A 428 -16.26 -59.27 -2.74
N ARG A 429 -15.39 -60.09 -2.17
CA ARG A 429 -14.01 -59.68 -1.82
C ARG A 429 -13.19 -59.38 -3.07
N ALA A 430 -13.38 -60.13 -4.16
CA ALA A 430 -12.72 -59.84 -5.44
C ALA A 430 -13.13 -58.45 -6.00
N ARG A 431 -14.39 -58.02 -5.82
CA ARG A 431 -14.83 -56.67 -6.22
C ARG A 431 -14.20 -55.57 -5.37
N GLU A 432 -14.15 -55.75 -4.05
CA GLU A 432 -13.48 -54.79 -3.13
C GLU A 432 -12.00 -54.58 -3.48
N TYR A 433 -11.29 -55.67 -3.84
CA TYR A 433 -9.91 -55.56 -4.33
C TYR A 433 -9.84 -54.78 -5.65
N GLY A 434 -10.81 -54.95 -6.56
CA GLY A 434 -10.87 -54.22 -7.83
C GLY A 434 -11.08 -52.72 -7.64
N GLU A 435 -11.96 -52.32 -6.74
CA GLU A 435 -12.19 -50.91 -6.38
C GLU A 435 -10.92 -50.28 -5.78
N ARG A 436 -10.24 -51.01 -4.87
CA ARG A 436 -8.96 -50.56 -4.29
C ARG A 436 -7.86 -50.44 -5.33
N ILE A 437 -7.76 -51.37 -6.27
CA ILE A 437 -6.79 -51.32 -7.38
C ILE A 437 -7.05 -50.07 -8.23
N GLN A 438 -8.30 -49.80 -8.63
CA GLN A 438 -8.63 -48.62 -9.42
C GLN A 438 -8.29 -47.31 -8.70
N GLN A 439 -8.57 -47.24 -7.39
CA GLN A 439 -8.20 -46.08 -6.57
C GLN A 439 -6.69 -45.87 -6.54
N GLU A 440 -5.92 -46.94 -6.29
CA GLU A 440 -4.45 -46.88 -6.25
C GLU A 440 -3.82 -46.59 -7.62
N GLU A 441 -4.42 -47.08 -8.71
CA GLU A 441 -4.01 -46.73 -10.08
C GLU A 441 -4.25 -45.24 -10.37
N HIS A 442 -5.37 -44.68 -9.91
CA HIS A 442 -5.67 -43.26 -10.05
C HIS A 442 -4.69 -42.38 -9.27
N GLU A 443 -4.42 -42.73 -8.01
CA GLU A 443 -3.42 -42.03 -7.17
C GLU A 443 -2.01 -42.15 -7.78
N LEU A 444 -1.63 -43.34 -8.23
CA LEU A 444 -0.35 -43.57 -8.91
C LEU A 444 -0.22 -42.73 -10.18
N ALA A 445 -1.27 -42.60 -10.99
CA ALA A 445 -1.27 -41.71 -12.15
C ALA A 445 -1.08 -40.24 -11.78
N GLY A 446 -1.61 -39.80 -10.63
CA GLY A 446 -1.35 -38.48 -10.05
C GLY A 446 0.14 -38.28 -9.74
N ILE A 447 0.77 -39.27 -9.10
CA ILE A 447 2.20 -39.23 -8.75
C ILE A 447 3.08 -39.18 -10.00
N TYR A 448 2.80 -39.98 -11.03
CA TYR A 448 3.52 -39.89 -12.31
C TYR A 448 3.44 -38.50 -12.93
N ARG A 449 2.25 -37.88 -12.90
CA ARG A 449 2.05 -36.53 -13.43
C ARG A 449 2.90 -35.53 -12.66
N GLU A 450 2.83 -35.54 -11.33
CA GLU A 450 3.64 -34.65 -10.50
C GLU A 450 5.14 -34.85 -10.71
N ARG A 451 5.60 -36.09 -10.75
CA ARG A 451 7.01 -36.44 -11.02
C ARG A 451 7.47 -35.88 -12.37
N SER A 452 6.62 -35.98 -13.40
CA SER A 452 6.93 -35.44 -14.73
C SER A 452 7.02 -33.91 -14.71
N LEU A 453 6.08 -33.23 -14.06
CA LEU A 453 6.11 -31.76 -13.93
C LEU A 453 7.35 -31.27 -13.17
N LYS A 454 7.76 -31.97 -12.10
CA LYS A 454 8.97 -31.65 -11.34
C LYS A 454 10.24 -31.86 -12.18
N ALA A 455 10.29 -32.90 -13.00
CA ALA A 455 11.41 -33.14 -13.92
C ALA A 455 11.49 -32.05 -15.01
N ASP A 456 10.36 -31.66 -15.60
CA ASP A 456 10.30 -30.56 -16.57
C ASP A 456 10.75 -29.23 -15.94
N GLU A 457 10.32 -28.95 -14.70
CA GLU A 457 10.73 -27.77 -13.93
C GLU A 457 12.25 -27.78 -13.68
N ARG A 458 12.80 -28.90 -13.19
CA ARG A 458 14.23 -29.07 -12.97
C ARG A 458 15.03 -28.81 -14.24
N ASP A 459 14.62 -29.38 -15.38
CA ASP A 459 15.32 -29.21 -16.65
C ASP A 459 15.26 -27.76 -17.18
N ALA A 460 14.21 -27.00 -16.82
CA ALA A 460 14.16 -25.56 -17.09
C ALA A 460 15.15 -24.77 -16.22
N HIS A 461 15.19 -25.05 -14.92
CA HIS A 461 16.09 -24.37 -13.98
C HIS A 461 17.56 -24.71 -14.21
N HIS A 462 17.87 -25.95 -14.60
CA HIS A 462 19.23 -26.36 -14.96
C HIS A 462 19.75 -25.55 -16.16
N ARG A 463 18.93 -25.43 -17.22
CA ARG A 463 19.27 -24.63 -18.39
C ARG A 463 19.46 -23.15 -18.06
N ALA A 464 18.69 -22.61 -17.11
CA ALA A 464 18.88 -21.23 -16.65
C ALA A 464 20.24 -21.04 -15.96
N LEU A 465 20.67 -21.98 -15.10
CA LEU A 465 21.98 -21.93 -14.45
C LEU A 465 23.16 -22.12 -15.41
N GLU A 466 23.00 -22.88 -16.49
CA GLU A 466 24.02 -23.05 -17.53
C GLU A 466 24.11 -21.83 -18.47
N SER A 467 23.09 -20.98 -18.47
CA SER A 467 23.06 -19.78 -19.29
C SER A 467 23.73 -18.59 -18.60
N ASP A 468 24.23 -17.65 -19.40
CA ASP A 468 24.74 -16.36 -18.90
C ASP A 468 23.60 -15.35 -18.62
N GLU A 469 22.33 -15.72 -18.83
CA GLU A 469 21.20 -14.83 -18.58
C GLU A 469 21.06 -14.56 -17.07
N PRO A 470 20.73 -13.31 -16.66
CA PRO A 470 20.44 -13.02 -15.27
C PRO A 470 19.19 -13.77 -14.79
N ILE A 471 19.28 -14.40 -13.62
CA ILE A 471 18.13 -14.97 -12.90
C ILE A 471 17.28 -13.84 -12.33
N ALA A 472 17.93 -12.79 -11.82
CA ALA A 472 17.22 -11.64 -11.29
C ALA A 472 16.35 -11.00 -12.38
N ALA A 473 15.06 -10.83 -12.08
CA ALA A 473 14.14 -10.17 -12.98
C ALA A 473 14.56 -8.71 -13.21
N GLY A 474 14.19 -8.16 -14.38
CA GLY A 474 14.55 -6.78 -14.75
C GLY A 474 14.08 -5.72 -13.74
N PRO A 475 14.62 -4.48 -13.81
CA PRO A 475 14.53 -3.47 -12.75
C PRO A 475 13.10 -3.03 -12.39
N THR A 476 12.13 -3.27 -13.27
CA THR A 476 10.72 -2.92 -13.09
C THR A 476 9.79 -4.13 -13.10
N ALA A 477 10.32 -5.36 -13.16
CA ALA A 477 9.52 -6.58 -13.31
C ALA A 477 8.62 -6.88 -12.09
N HIS A 478 9.01 -6.39 -10.91
CA HIS A 478 8.22 -6.50 -9.68
C HIS A 478 7.04 -5.53 -9.63
N LEU A 479 7.06 -4.47 -10.44
CA LEU A 479 6.02 -3.45 -10.44
C LEU A 479 4.76 -4.01 -11.09
N ARG A 480 3.71 -4.16 -10.28
CA ARG A 480 2.42 -4.65 -10.74
C ARG A 480 1.45 -3.51 -11.00
N SER A 481 1.55 -2.43 -10.23
CA SER A 481 0.78 -1.21 -10.44
C SER A 481 1.48 -0.07 -9.73
N PRO A 482 2.61 0.37 -10.32
CA PRO A 482 3.41 1.41 -9.72
C PRO A 482 2.56 2.64 -9.47
N HIS A 483 2.79 3.27 -8.32
CA HIS A 483 2.20 4.56 -8.03
C HIS A 483 2.90 5.59 -8.92
N LEU A 484 2.20 6.02 -9.97
CA LEU A 484 2.71 6.94 -10.97
C LEU A 484 1.95 8.26 -10.89
N PRO A 485 2.62 9.39 -11.19
CA PRO A 485 1.94 10.67 -11.22
C PRO A 485 0.90 10.68 -12.34
N TYR A 486 -0.30 11.19 -12.05
CA TYR A 486 -1.34 11.35 -13.07
C TYR A 486 -1.10 12.60 -13.94
N ALA A 487 -0.25 13.50 -13.47
CA ALA A 487 0.12 14.73 -14.13
C ALA A 487 1.54 15.15 -13.75
N THR A 488 2.28 15.67 -14.72
CA THR A 488 3.56 16.35 -14.50
C THR A 488 3.40 17.84 -14.86
N GLY A 489 3.70 18.74 -13.92
CA GLY A 489 3.67 20.19 -14.14
C GLY A 489 2.31 20.90 -13.98
N GLU A 490 2.21 22.16 -14.44
CA GLU A 490 1.03 23.01 -14.27
C GLU A 490 -0.14 22.58 -15.18
N GLN A 491 -1.16 21.98 -14.56
CA GLN A 491 -2.44 21.67 -15.23
C GLN A 491 -3.18 22.97 -15.63
N ARG A 492 -3.10 23.35 -16.91
CA ARG A 492 -3.93 24.42 -17.50
C ARG A 492 -5.34 23.91 -17.81
N THR A 493 -6.17 23.83 -16.78
CA THR A 493 -7.62 23.63 -16.91
C THR A 493 -8.27 24.86 -17.55
N THR A 494 -9.22 24.65 -18.47
CA THR A 494 -9.98 25.77 -19.05
C THR A 494 -10.93 26.38 -18.00
N ARG A 495 -11.25 27.68 -18.13
CA ARG A 495 -12.22 28.38 -17.26
C ARG A 495 -13.56 27.65 -17.15
N PHE A 496 -13.99 27.00 -18.24
CA PHE A 496 -15.20 26.19 -18.28
C PHE A 496 -15.15 25.00 -17.30
N VAL A 497 -14.05 24.24 -17.29
CA VAL A 497 -13.89 23.09 -16.37
C VAL A 497 -13.92 23.58 -14.92
N HIS A 498 -13.27 24.70 -14.61
CA HIS A 498 -13.31 25.29 -13.27
C HIS A 498 -14.71 25.66 -12.81
N ILE A 499 -15.49 26.36 -13.65
CA ILE A 499 -16.85 26.77 -13.32
C ILE A 499 -17.75 25.54 -13.14
N TRP A 500 -17.69 24.57 -14.08
CA TRP A 500 -18.47 23.35 -13.99
C TRP A 500 -18.16 22.56 -12.72
N VAL A 501 -16.89 22.41 -12.40
CA VAL A 501 -16.43 21.66 -11.23
C VAL A 501 -16.88 22.32 -9.93
N ALA A 502 -16.82 23.66 -9.84
CA ALA A 502 -17.29 24.40 -8.67
C ALA A 502 -18.82 24.30 -8.46
N LEU A 503 -19.59 24.27 -9.55
CA LEU A 503 -21.06 24.29 -9.50
C LEU A 503 -21.69 22.89 -9.46
N SER A 504 -21.07 21.89 -10.09
CA SER A 504 -21.67 20.57 -10.31
C SER A 504 -22.05 19.82 -9.02
N THR A 505 -21.22 19.88 -7.98
CA THR A 505 -21.50 19.18 -6.72
C THR A 505 -22.66 19.81 -5.95
N PRO A 506 -22.69 21.14 -5.70
CA PRO A 506 -23.87 21.80 -5.15
C PRO A 506 -25.14 21.55 -5.96
N LEU A 507 -25.08 21.69 -7.31
CA LEU A 507 -26.24 21.45 -8.15
C LEU A 507 -26.75 20.02 -8.04
N LEU A 508 -25.87 19.02 -8.08
CA LEU A 508 -26.27 17.62 -7.97
C LEU A 508 -26.94 17.32 -6.62
N ILE A 509 -26.37 17.81 -5.51
CA ILE A 509 -26.95 17.62 -4.18
C ILE A 509 -28.34 18.29 -4.12
N THR A 510 -28.47 19.52 -4.61
CA THR A 510 -29.76 20.22 -4.64
C THR A 510 -30.79 19.52 -5.54
N ALA A 511 -30.36 18.98 -6.69
CA ALA A 511 -31.23 18.24 -7.61
C ALA A 511 -31.73 16.94 -6.97
N LEU A 512 -30.84 16.18 -6.31
CA LEU A 512 -31.23 14.97 -5.59
C LEU A 512 -32.13 15.27 -4.39
N ALA A 513 -31.84 16.33 -3.63
CA ALA A 513 -32.67 16.75 -2.51
C ALA A 513 -34.07 17.21 -2.97
N ALA A 514 -34.17 17.93 -4.08
CA ALA A 514 -35.45 18.32 -4.68
C ALA A 514 -36.28 17.08 -5.10
N MET A 515 -35.64 15.99 -5.52
CA MET A 515 -36.32 14.75 -5.88
C MET A 515 -36.92 14.00 -4.69
N LEU A 516 -36.47 14.24 -3.47
CA LEU A 516 -37.10 13.67 -2.27
C LEU A 516 -38.53 14.17 -2.06
N TRP A 517 -38.92 15.26 -2.73
CA TRP A 517 -40.28 15.77 -2.73
C TRP A 517 -41.18 15.03 -3.74
N LEU A 518 -40.61 14.27 -4.69
CA LEU A 518 -41.34 13.42 -5.61
C LEU A 518 -41.75 12.13 -4.89
N HIS A 519 -43.06 11.91 -4.76
CA HIS A 519 -43.61 10.68 -4.19
C HIS A 519 -44.07 9.77 -5.34
N GLY A 520 -43.49 8.57 -5.47
CA GLY A 520 -43.93 7.59 -6.46
C GLY A 520 -42.86 6.58 -6.88
N PRO A 521 -43.22 5.59 -7.72
CA PRO A 521 -42.32 4.53 -8.18
C PRO A 521 -41.17 5.05 -9.07
N TYR A 522 -41.30 6.27 -9.60
CA TYR A 522 -40.31 6.88 -10.51
C TYR A 522 -39.22 7.70 -9.81
N THR A 523 -39.30 7.90 -8.48
CA THR A 523 -38.31 8.72 -7.75
C THR A 523 -36.90 8.16 -7.88
N ILE A 524 -36.72 6.86 -7.63
CA ILE A 524 -35.41 6.19 -7.72
C ILE A 524 -34.87 6.19 -9.17
N PRO A 525 -35.62 5.76 -10.21
CA PRO A 525 -35.17 5.87 -11.60
C PRO A 525 -34.77 7.29 -12.01
N THR A 526 -35.51 8.30 -11.57
CA THR A 526 -35.23 9.70 -11.89
C THR A 526 -33.93 10.18 -11.22
N MET A 527 -33.70 9.79 -9.95
CA MET A 527 -32.43 10.07 -9.26
C MET A 527 -31.24 9.43 -9.97
N ILE A 528 -31.37 8.16 -10.40
CA ILE A 528 -30.34 7.47 -11.18
C ILE A 528 -30.07 8.22 -12.50
N GLY A 529 -31.13 8.63 -13.21
CA GLY A 529 -31.01 9.39 -14.45
C GLY A 529 -30.25 10.70 -14.28
N VAL A 530 -30.47 11.43 -13.18
CA VAL A 530 -29.73 12.68 -12.89
C VAL A 530 -28.28 12.41 -12.54
N VAL A 531 -27.98 11.38 -11.76
CA VAL A 531 -26.59 10.98 -11.50
C VAL A 531 -25.87 10.64 -12.80
N LEU A 532 -26.51 9.87 -13.70
CA LEU A 532 -25.96 9.51 -15.01
C LEU A 532 -25.76 10.74 -15.91
N LEU A 533 -26.69 11.70 -15.89
CA LEU A 533 -26.59 12.94 -16.66
C LEU A 533 -25.38 13.78 -16.19
N PHE A 534 -25.23 13.95 -14.88
CA PHE A 534 -24.07 14.66 -14.32
C PHE A 534 -22.76 13.93 -14.62
N ALA A 535 -22.74 12.61 -14.52
CA ALA A 535 -21.56 11.81 -14.87
C ALA A 535 -21.22 11.89 -16.37
N ALA A 536 -22.21 11.92 -17.26
CA ALA A 536 -22.03 12.09 -18.69
C ALA A 536 -21.45 13.47 -19.02
N PHE A 537 -22.01 14.53 -18.44
CA PHE A 537 -21.53 15.89 -18.65
C PHE A 537 -20.12 16.10 -18.07
N ASP A 538 -19.85 15.52 -16.90
CA ASP A 538 -18.52 15.55 -16.29
C ASP A 538 -17.47 14.75 -17.09
N SER A 539 -17.89 13.65 -17.71
CA SER A 539 -17.04 12.89 -18.64
C SER A 539 -16.79 13.65 -19.94
N PHE A 540 -17.79 14.39 -20.44
CA PHE A 540 -17.65 15.28 -21.59
C PHE A 540 -16.67 16.43 -21.30
N ALA A 541 -16.84 17.13 -20.18
CA ALA A 541 -15.96 18.22 -19.76
C ALA A 541 -14.48 17.77 -19.62
N ARG A 542 -14.25 16.50 -19.25
CA ARG A 542 -12.93 15.89 -19.12
C ARG A 542 -12.42 15.14 -20.35
N ARG A 543 -13.13 15.23 -21.50
CA ARG A 543 -12.80 14.52 -22.76
C ARG A 543 -12.75 12.99 -22.63
N ARG A 544 -13.47 12.40 -21.66
CA ARG A 544 -13.58 10.96 -21.42
C ARG A 544 -14.97 10.38 -21.73
N LEU A 545 -15.80 11.09 -22.49
CA LEU A 545 -17.17 10.67 -22.81
C LEU A 545 -17.24 9.29 -23.48
N ARG A 546 -16.28 8.96 -24.37
CA ARG A 546 -16.23 7.65 -25.03
C ARG A 546 -16.08 6.51 -24.02
N THR A 547 -15.18 6.65 -23.04
CA THR A 547 -14.96 5.66 -21.98
C THR A 547 -16.19 5.51 -21.10
N PHE A 548 -16.84 6.62 -20.75
CA PHE A 548 -18.08 6.61 -19.97
C PHE A 548 -19.22 5.88 -20.72
N LEU A 549 -19.43 6.20 -22.00
CA LEU A 549 -20.47 5.56 -22.82
C LEU A 549 -20.20 4.07 -23.02
N ALA A 550 -18.94 3.68 -23.22
CA ALA A 550 -18.56 2.26 -23.30
C ALA A 550 -18.86 1.53 -21.99
N GLY A 551 -18.50 2.12 -20.83
CA GLY A 551 -18.82 1.54 -19.52
C GLY A 551 -20.33 1.42 -19.28
N LEU A 552 -21.10 2.44 -19.67
CA LEU A 552 -22.56 2.41 -19.57
C LEU A 552 -23.19 1.33 -20.46
N ALA A 553 -22.65 1.13 -21.67
CA ALA A 553 -23.11 0.08 -22.59
C ALA A 553 -22.83 -1.32 -22.02
N VAL A 554 -21.64 -1.53 -21.42
CA VAL A 554 -21.31 -2.79 -20.74
C VAL A 554 -22.23 -3.02 -19.54
N LEU A 555 -22.48 -2.00 -18.73
CA LEU A 555 -23.40 -2.10 -17.59
C LEU A 555 -24.82 -2.47 -18.05
N ALA A 556 -25.32 -1.82 -19.10
CA ALA A 556 -26.62 -2.11 -19.68
C ALA A 556 -26.70 -3.55 -20.24
N LEU A 557 -25.62 -4.03 -20.87
CA LEU A 557 -25.52 -5.41 -21.35
C LEU A 557 -25.59 -6.42 -20.19
N VAL A 558 -24.81 -6.18 -19.12
CA VAL A 558 -24.76 -7.05 -17.93
C VAL A 558 -26.11 -7.04 -17.21
N ALA A 559 -26.69 -5.86 -17.00
CA ALA A 559 -28.02 -5.73 -16.39
C ALA A 559 -29.08 -6.43 -17.24
N GLY A 560 -29.07 -6.22 -18.56
CA GLY A 560 -29.97 -6.90 -19.49
C GLY A 560 -29.81 -8.42 -19.47
N ALA A 561 -28.59 -8.94 -19.43
CA ALA A 561 -28.32 -10.37 -19.30
C ALA A 561 -28.83 -10.92 -17.96
N ALA A 562 -28.57 -10.24 -16.85
CA ALA A 562 -29.03 -10.63 -15.52
C ALA A 562 -30.57 -10.62 -15.43
N THR A 563 -31.21 -9.56 -15.91
CA THR A 563 -32.68 -9.49 -15.99
C THR A 563 -33.23 -10.58 -16.90
N GLY A 564 -32.59 -10.85 -18.03
CA GLY A 564 -32.96 -11.94 -18.93
C GLY A 564 -32.90 -13.31 -18.24
N ILE A 565 -31.84 -13.58 -17.48
CA ILE A 565 -31.69 -14.81 -16.68
C ILE A 565 -32.79 -14.90 -15.61
N ILE A 566 -33.06 -13.82 -14.89
CA ILE A 566 -34.09 -13.77 -13.84
C ILE A 566 -35.48 -14.01 -14.45
N LEU A 567 -35.80 -13.37 -15.58
CA LEU A 567 -37.07 -13.53 -16.27
C LEU A 567 -37.22 -14.95 -16.85
N ALA A 568 -36.16 -15.51 -17.44
CA ALA A 568 -36.15 -16.90 -17.91
C ALA A 568 -36.37 -17.87 -16.75
N PHE A 569 -35.71 -17.63 -15.61
CA PHE A 569 -35.88 -18.41 -14.39
C PHE A 569 -37.29 -18.30 -13.82
N MET A 570 -37.89 -17.11 -13.82
CA MET A 570 -39.28 -16.89 -13.39
C MET A 570 -40.30 -17.52 -14.34
N ALA A 571 -40.04 -17.51 -15.65
CA ALA A 571 -40.94 -18.05 -16.66
C ALA A 571 -40.97 -19.58 -16.64
N ASP A 572 -39.81 -20.22 -16.58
CA ASP A 572 -39.69 -21.66 -16.42
C ASP A 572 -38.31 -22.06 -15.86
N TRP A 573 -38.22 -22.08 -14.52
CA TRP A 573 -36.99 -22.41 -13.79
C TRP A 573 -36.43 -23.78 -14.17
N ARG A 574 -37.31 -24.71 -14.61
CA ARG A 574 -36.92 -26.04 -15.05
C ARG A 574 -36.15 -25.97 -16.36
N MET A 575 -36.65 -25.24 -17.36
CA MET A 575 -35.96 -25.07 -18.65
C MET A 575 -34.65 -24.28 -18.50
N THR A 576 -34.62 -23.30 -17.61
CA THR A 576 -33.42 -22.48 -17.35
C THR A 576 -32.27 -23.28 -16.73
N LEU A 577 -32.57 -24.31 -15.92
CA LEU A 577 -31.56 -25.25 -15.41
C LEU A 577 -31.26 -26.39 -16.39
N LEU A 578 -32.29 -26.87 -17.09
CA LEU A 578 -32.20 -28.07 -17.93
C LEU A 578 -31.42 -27.81 -19.23
N VAL A 579 -31.48 -26.61 -19.81
CA VAL A 579 -30.71 -26.25 -21.02
C VAL A 579 -29.19 -26.22 -20.77
N PRO A 580 -28.65 -25.53 -19.73
CA PRO A 580 -27.24 -25.61 -19.40
C PRO A 580 -26.78 -27.02 -19.04
N ILE A 581 -27.59 -27.75 -18.26
CA ILE A 581 -27.28 -29.14 -17.89
C ILE A 581 -27.22 -30.04 -19.13
N ALA A 582 -28.20 -29.93 -20.04
CA ALA A 582 -28.23 -30.68 -21.29
C ALA A 582 -27.06 -30.30 -22.20
N ALA A 583 -26.66 -29.03 -22.25
CA ALA A 583 -25.49 -28.58 -23.01
C ALA A 583 -24.19 -29.15 -22.43
N VAL A 584 -24.02 -29.13 -21.10
CA VAL A 584 -22.88 -29.75 -20.42
C VAL A 584 -22.85 -31.26 -20.66
N VAL A 585 -24.00 -31.94 -20.56
CA VAL A 585 -24.13 -33.38 -20.85
C VAL A 585 -23.81 -33.68 -22.32
N ALA A 586 -24.28 -32.86 -23.26
CA ALA A 586 -23.97 -33.03 -24.69
C ALA A 586 -22.48 -32.82 -24.99
N VAL A 587 -21.85 -31.81 -24.39
CA VAL A 587 -20.40 -31.58 -24.50
C VAL A 587 -19.63 -32.76 -23.90
N LEU A 588 -19.98 -33.20 -22.69
CA LEU A 588 -19.38 -34.38 -22.06
C LEU A 588 -19.58 -35.64 -22.91
N PHE A 589 -20.74 -35.81 -23.53
CA PHE A 589 -21.01 -36.93 -24.41
C PHE A 589 -20.14 -36.88 -25.68
N VAL A 590 -20.01 -35.71 -26.31
CA VAL A 590 -19.11 -35.53 -27.47
C VAL A 590 -17.65 -35.79 -27.09
N VAL A 591 -17.20 -35.31 -25.93
CA VAL A 591 -15.86 -35.58 -25.41
C VAL A 591 -15.66 -37.08 -25.18
N ASN A 592 -16.60 -37.74 -24.49
CA ASN A 592 -16.52 -39.17 -24.20
C ASN A 592 -16.58 -40.04 -25.46
N VAL A 593 -17.43 -39.72 -26.44
CA VAL A 593 -17.50 -40.43 -27.73
C VAL A 593 -16.22 -40.23 -28.53
N ARG A 594 -15.66 -39.01 -28.52
CA ARG A 594 -14.39 -38.71 -29.18
C ARG A 594 -13.22 -39.46 -28.54
N ASP A 595 -13.22 -39.63 -27.22
CA ASP A 595 -12.24 -40.46 -26.52
C ASP A 595 -12.45 -41.95 -26.79
N LEU A 596 -13.69 -42.41 -26.95
CA LEU A 596 -14.00 -43.80 -27.31
C LEU A 596 -13.56 -44.15 -28.74
N LEU A 597 -13.69 -43.21 -29.68
CA LEU A 597 -13.28 -43.37 -31.09
C LEU A 597 -11.77 -43.17 -31.33
N ARG A 598 -11.03 -42.70 -30.32
CA ARG A 598 -9.57 -42.55 -30.34
C ARG A 598 -8.84 -43.75 -29.71
N ARG A 599 -9.57 -44.71 -29.15
CA ARG A 599 -9.10 -46.06 -28.87
C ARG A 599 -9.38 -46.95 -30.08
#